data_AF-A0A418V2W5-F1
#
_entry.id   AF-A0A418V2W5-F1
#
_cell.length_a   1.000
_cell.length_b   1.000
_cell.length_c   1.000
_cell.angle_alpha   90.00
_cell.angle_beta   90.00
_cell.angle_gamma   90.00
#
_symmetry.space_group_name_H-M   'P 1'
#
loop_
_entity.id
_entity.type
_entity.pdbx_description
1 polymer ?
#
loop_
_entity_poly.entity_id
_entity_poly.type
_entity_poly.pdbx_seq_one_letter_code
_entity_poly.pdbx_strand_id
1 'polypeptide(L)'
;MSDAEREAQWRRWRSVADLYHACFTGLVLTLVSRRGTSDAAEFVFNVFRRQQQERFVAGLSKLGLAHLPPAVAAAQYHYLSNWIGGVHVEYMVESDRKAWIRYPPPRWIWRGTAICGVPGEVSKAMLRGWHGNNGIALGHPSLGFVCTKQSVDGQDGLEGYYFDYDHPLEPDQRVVFARHLEAPLFDPAQAPALPVESWPRPRLEKAYRNYAMEYVRTAAPVAVQLFGPVDASYLLQLTGKLIGMQSYDELAPGLGETGRDAAGFARLLQALLAAQGDDVGLHDTGDGFDLRQARWTLLDGIGDAHPACIRILEGLVEGLAAACGRRITARLSSEVGASPLVWSVR
;
A
#
# COMPACT_ATOMS: atom_id res chain seq x y z
N MET A 1 8.09 -27.16 8.52
CA MET A 1 6.81 -26.95 7.84
C MET A 1 6.76 -27.83 6.61
N SER A 2 5.67 -28.56 6.40
CA SER A 2 5.40 -29.30 5.17
C SER A 2 5.14 -28.37 3.98
N ASP A 3 5.15 -28.89 2.75
CA ASP A 3 4.78 -28.11 1.56
C ASP A 3 3.36 -27.56 1.63
N ALA A 4 2.42 -28.34 2.17
CA ALA A 4 1.04 -27.92 2.35
C ALA A 4 0.90 -26.75 3.35
N GLU A 5 1.66 -26.80 4.45
CA GLU A 5 1.69 -25.71 5.45
C GLU A 5 2.28 -24.43 4.86
N ARG A 6 3.31 -24.54 4.01
CA ARG A 6 3.91 -23.40 3.30
C ARG A 6 2.92 -22.76 2.33
N GLU A 7 2.25 -23.56 1.51
CA GLU A 7 1.27 -23.03 0.55
C GLU A 7 0.07 -22.39 1.25
N ALA A 8 -0.41 -22.98 2.36
CA ALA A 8 -1.44 -22.36 3.20
C ALA A 8 -0.99 -21.01 3.77
N GLN A 9 0.26 -20.91 4.25
CA GLN A 9 0.82 -19.65 4.75
C GLN A 9 0.91 -18.58 3.66
N TRP A 10 1.31 -18.95 2.43
CA TRP A 10 1.39 -18.02 1.31
C TRP A 10 0.01 -17.51 0.90
N ARG A 11 -1.00 -18.38 0.84
CA ARG A 11 -2.39 -17.96 0.59
C ARG A 11 -2.89 -16.96 1.63
N ARG A 12 -2.60 -17.20 2.92
CA ARG A 12 -2.92 -16.26 3.99
C ARG A 12 -2.27 -14.89 3.77
N TRP A 13 -0.98 -14.86 3.45
CA TRP A 13 -0.25 -13.61 3.18
C TRP A 13 -0.78 -12.86 1.96
N ARG A 14 -1.12 -13.56 0.87
CA ARG A 14 -1.72 -12.94 -0.31
C ARG A 14 -3.10 -12.34 0.01
N SER A 15 -3.91 -13.05 0.78
CA SER A 15 -5.24 -12.58 1.18
C SER A 15 -5.15 -11.30 2.03
N VAL A 16 -4.18 -11.24 2.95
CA VAL A 16 -3.87 -10.01 3.71
C VAL A 16 -3.40 -8.90 2.78
N ALA A 17 -2.52 -9.20 1.81
CA ALA A 17 -2.02 -8.21 0.86
C ALA A 17 -3.17 -7.60 0.03
N ASP A 18 -4.07 -8.44 -0.49
CA ASP A 18 -5.23 -8.00 -1.26
C ASP A 18 -6.18 -7.14 -0.40
N LEU A 19 -6.42 -7.53 0.86
CA LEU A 19 -7.23 -6.75 1.80
C LEU A 19 -6.65 -5.36 2.06
N TYR A 20 -5.34 -5.28 2.39
CA TYR A 20 -4.69 -4.00 2.69
C TYR A 20 -4.54 -3.12 1.45
N HIS A 21 -4.33 -3.72 0.28
CA HIS A 21 -4.40 -3.02 -0.99
C HIS A 21 -5.79 -2.41 -1.21
N ALA A 22 -6.86 -3.19 -1.02
CA ALA A 22 -8.23 -2.67 -1.11
C ALA A 22 -8.50 -1.56 -0.08
N CYS A 23 -7.99 -1.68 1.15
CA CYS A 23 -8.07 -0.63 2.16
C CYS A 23 -7.44 0.69 1.70
N PHE A 24 -6.24 0.64 1.12
CA PHE A 24 -5.57 1.85 0.65
C PHE A 24 -6.33 2.51 -0.51
N THR A 25 -6.71 1.74 -1.53
CA THR A 25 -7.50 2.23 -2.68
C THR A 25 -8.85 2.77 -2.22
N GLY A 26 -9.52 2.06 -1.30
CA GLY A 26 -10.77 2.48 -0.70
C GLY A 26 -10.66 3.78 0.11
N LEU A 27 -9.54 3.99 0.80
CA LEU A 27 -9.29 5.23 1.55
C LEU A 27 -9.17 6.42 0.62
N VAL A 28 -8.42 6.27 -0.49
CA VAL A 28 -8.31 7.32 -1.50
C VAL A 28 -9.69 7.67 -2.08
N LEU A 29 -10.50 6.67 -2.45
CA LEU A 29 -11.87 6.91 -2.94
C LEU A 29 -12.80 7.52 -1.88
N THR A 30 -12.64 7.13 -0.61
CA THR A 30 -13.39 7.72 0.51
C THR A 30 -13.07 9.20 0.61
N LEU A 31 -11.79 9.58 0.52
CA LEU A 31 -11.37 10.97 0.53
C LEU A 31 -11.88 11.74 -0.69
N VAL A 32 -11.74 11.19 -1.90
CA VAL A 32 -12.29 11.81 -3.12
C VAL A 32 -13.78 12.11 -2.96
N SER A 33 -14.55 11.15 -2.44
CA SER A 33 -16.01 11.25 -2.37
C SER A 33 -16.57 11.94 -1.12
N ARG A 34 -15.77 12.16 -0.06
CA ARG A 34 -16.23 12.79 1.20
C ARG A 34 -15.53 14.10 1.52
N ARG A 35 -14.33 14.29 1.02
CA ARG A 35 -13.45 15.44 1.28
C ARG A 35 -13.13 16.22 0.00
N GLY A 36 -13.25 15.59 -1.16
CA GLY A 36 -13.08 16.21 -2.47
C GLY A 36 -11.68 16.00 -3.04
N THR A 37 -11.50 16.37 -4.31
CA THR A 37 -10.27 16.12 -5.08
C THR A 37 -9.03 16.79 -4.46
N SER A 38 -9.17 18.00 -3.91
CA SER A 38 -8.03 18.75 -3.33
C SER A 38 -7.45 18.01 -2.12
N ASP A 39 -8.29 17.72 -1.13
CA ASP A 39 -7.89 16.99 0.09
C ASP A 39 -7.34 15.60 -0.23
N ALA A 40 -7.96 14.89 -1.19
CA ALA A 40 -7.47 13.60 -1.65
C ALA A 40 -6.09 13.68 -2.33
N ALA A 41 -5.86 14.71 -3.15
CA ALA A 41 -4.57 14.93 -3.79
C ALA A 41 -3.50 15.29 -2.76
N GLU A 42 -3.78 16.16 -1.80
CA GLU A 42 -2.85 16.50 -0.72
C GLU A 42 -2.53 15.27 0.14
N PHE A 43 -3.53 14.47 0.48
CA PHE A 43 -3.33 13.20 1.17
C PHE A 43 -2.40 12.26 0.41
N VAL A 44 -2.67 12.01 -0.88
CA VAL A 44 -1.83 11.14 -1.71
C VAL A 44 -0.42 11.70 -1.85
N PHE A 45 -0.25 13.01 -2.03
CA PHE A 45 1.08 13.64 -2.03
C PHE A 45 1.85 13.30 -0.74
N ASN A 46 1.23 13.51 0.43
CA ASN A 46 1.88 13.31 1.72
C ASN A 46 2.20 11.83 2.01
N VAL A 47 1.33 10.90 1.65
CA VAL A 47 1.59 9.45 1.77
C VAL A 47 2.82 9.06 0.95
N PHE A 48 2.85 9.44 -0.33
CA PHE A 48 3.95 9.09 -1.22
C PHE A 48 5.23 9.83 -0.85
N ARG A 49 5.14 11.08 -0.38
CA ARG A 49 6.30 11.84 0.12
C ARG A 49 6.94 11.16 1.32
N ARG A 50 6.14 10.74 2.31
CA ARG A 50 6.62 10.08 3.53
C ARG A 50 7.29 8.74 3.20
N GLN A 51 6.63 7.89 2.41
CA GLN A 51 7.23 6.62 2.00
C GLN A 51 8.52 6.82 1.19
N GLN A 52 8.56 7.81 0.30
CA GLN A 52 9.77 8.13 -0.47
C GLN A 52 10.95 8.45 0.47
N GLN A 53 10.71 9.26 1.51
CA GLN A 53 11.74 9.60 2.51
C GLN A 53 12.22 8.38 3.28
N GLU A 54 11.29 7.50 3.68
CA GLU A 54 11.60 6.34 4.50
C GLU A 54 12.23 5.18 3.71
N ARG A 55 11.93 5.05 2.40
CA ARG A 55 12.19 3.83 1.63
C ARG A 55 13.12 4.00 0.43
N PHE A 56 13.20 5.18 -0.18
CA PHE A 56 13.87 5.31 -1.49
C PHE A 56 15.39 5.10 -1.38
N VAL A 57 16.08 5.95 -0.61
CA VAL A 57 17.55 5.89 -0.47
C VAL A 57 18.00 4.58 0.17
N ALA A 58 17.35 4.16 1.26
CA ALA A 58 17.67 2.90 1.92
C ALA A 58 17.43 1.69 0.99
N GLY A 59 16.39 1.73 0.17
CA GLY A 59 16.09 0.66 -0.77
C GLY A 59 17.03 0.62 -1.98
N LEU A 60 17.54 1.78 -2.45
CA LEU A 60 18.61 1.83 -3.45
C LEU A 60 19.87 1.08 -2.97
N SER A 61 20.32 1.36 -1.75
CA SER A 61 21.46 0.65 -1.15
C SER A 61 21.20 -0.84 -1.03
N LYS A 62 20.00 -1.23 -0.56
CA LYS A 62 19.60 -2.64 -0.39
C LYS A 62 19.54 -3.40 -1.72
N LEU A 63 19.20 -2.73 -2.81
CA LEU A 63 19.16 -3.30 -4.16
C LEU A 63 20.50 -3.20 -4.89
N GLY A 64 21.53 -2.60 -4.28
CA GLY A 64 22.85 -2.43 -4.88
C GLY A 64 22.89 -1.39 -6.00
N LEU A 65 21.95 -0.46 -6.06
CA LEU A 65 21.76 0.48 -7.18
C LEU A 65 22.48 1.83 -6.99
N ALA A 66 23.08 2.07 -5.83
CA ALA A 66 23.63 3.39 -5.47
C ALA A 66 24.82 3.85 -6.33
N HIS A 67 25.43 2.95 -7.10
CA HIS A 67 26.57 3.25 -7.98
C HIS A 67 26.14 3.70 -9.39
N LEU A 68 24.86 3.57 -9.72
CA LEU A 68 24.34 3.87 -11.06
C LEU A 68 24.12 5.38 -11.24
N PRO A 69 24.11 5.89 -12.49
CA PRO A 69 23.70 7.25 -12.78
C PRO A 69 22.32 7.58 -12.19
N PRO A 70 22.07 8.81 -11.68
CA PRO A 70 20.84 9.12 -10.92
C PRO A 70 19.53 8.78 -11.64
N ALA A 71 19.42 9.05 -12.94
CA ALA A 71 18.24 8.72 -13.74
C ALA A 71 18.01 7.21 -13.84
N VAL A 72 19.07 6.46 -14.11
CA VAL A 72 19.09 5.00 -14.21
C VAL A 72 18.76 4.38 -12.85
N ALA A 73 19.42 4.84 -11.78
CA ALA A 73 19.20 4.38 -10.41
C ALA A 73 17.74 4.56 -9.97
N ALA A 74 17.16 5.74 -10.23
CA ALA A 74 15.77 6.03 -9.88
C ALA A 74 14.79 5.14 -10.65
N ALA A 75 14.95 5.02 -11.98
CA ALA A 75 14.09 4.18 -12.80
C ALA A 75 14.21 2.68 -12.42
N GLN A 76 15.42 2.18 -12.26
CA GLN A 76 15.67 0.78 -11.91
C GLN A 76 15.19 0.43 -10.49
N TYR A 77 15.31 1.36 -9.53
CA TYR A 77 14.71 1.19 -8.21
C TYR A 77 13.21 0.97 -8.32
N HIS A 78 12.54 1.80 -9.11
CA HIS A 78 11.09 1.71 -9.28
C HIS A 78 10.69 0.41 -9.94
N TYR A 79 11.44 -0.08 -10.92
CA TYR A 79 11.21 -1.39 -11.52
C TYR A 79 11.33 -2.53 -10.48
N LEU A 80 12.48 -2.62 -9.78
CA LEU A 80 12.76 -3.74 -8.89
C LEU A 80 11.92 -3.71 -7.60
N SER A 81 11.72 -2.54 -6.98
CA SER A 81 10.96 -2.42 -5.73
C SER A 81 9.48 -2.72 -5.92
N ASN A 82 8.89 -2.29 -7.04
CA ASN A 82 7.51 -2.58 -7.39
C ASN A 82 7.33 -4.05 -7.78
N TRP A 83 8.29 -4.67 -8.47
CA TRP A 83 8.24 -6.10 -8.77
C TRP A 83 8.19 -6.95 -7.49
N ILE A 84 8.94 -6.59 -6.43
CA ILE A 84 8.86 -7.24 -5.11
C ILE A 84 7.44 -7.13 -4.51
N GLY A 85 6.78 -6.00 -4.75
CA GLY A 85 5.38 -5.75 -4.39
C GLY A 85 4.34 -6.40 -5.31
N GLY A 86 4.77 -7.17 -6.32
CA GLY A 86 3.89 -7.78 -7.32
C GLY A 86 3.25 -6.76 -8.29
N VAL A 87 3.84 -5.59 -8.42
CA VAL A 87 3.41 -4.54 -9.35
C VAL A 87 4.20 -4.68 -10.64
N HIS A 88 3.48 -4.76 -11.77
CA HIS A 88 4.11 -4.77 -13.09
C HIS A 88 4.65 -3.39 -13.44
N VAL A 89 5.95 -3.35 -13.77
CA VAL A 89 6.66 -2.16 -14.23
C VAL A 89 7.55 -2.58 -15.39
N GLU A 90 7.62 -1.76 -16.42
CA GLU A 90 8.56 -1.85 -17.52
C GLU A 90 9.66 -0.81 -17.30
N TYR A 91 10.86 -1.12 -17.75
CA TYR A 91 12.05 -0.30 -17.56
C TYR A 91 12.90 -0.29 -18.82
N MET A 92 13.24 0.90 -19.30
CA MET A 92 13.99 1.08 -20.55
C MET A 92 15.03 2.17 -20.36
N VAL A 93 16.32 1.84 -20.52
CA VAL A 93 17.41 2.82 -20.46
C VAL A 93 17.64 3.41 -21.84
N GLU A 94 17.70 4.73 -21.94
CA GLU A 94 18.05 5.44 -23.17
C GLU A 94 19.48 5.98 -23.11
N SER A 95 19.90 6.47 -21.94
CA SER A 95 21.28 6.89 -21.65
C SER A 95 21.50 6.97 -20.14
N ASP A 96 22.73 7.26 -19.71
CA ASP A 96 23.05 7.53 -18.29
C ASP A 96 22.24 8.70 -17.71
N ARG A 97 21.78 9.62 -18.57
CA ARG A 97 20.99 10.79 -18.18
C ARG A 97 19.48 10.58 -18.32
N LYS A 98 19.04 9.47 -18.95
CA LYS A 98 17.62 9.26 -19.27
C LYS A 98 17.21 7.79 -19.19
N ALA A 99 16.26 7.50 -18.31
CA ALA A 99 15.70 6.17 -18.16
C ALA A 99 14.19 6.22 -17.93
N TRP A 100 13.47 5.36 -18.64
CA TRP A 100 12.02 5.28 -18.67
C TRP A 100 11.50 4.24 -17.70
N ILE A 101 10.29 4.51 -17.21
CA ILE A 101 9.45 3.54 -16.51
C ILE A 101 8.03 3.61 -17.06
N ARG A 102 7.39 2.45 -17.17
CA ARG A 102 5.96 2.35 -17.51
C ARG A 102 5.28 1.37 -16.58
N TYR A 103 4.13 1.76 -16.07
CA TYR A 103 3.25 0.93 -15.27
C TYR A 103 2.06 0.55 -16.14
N PRO A 104 2.13 -0.58 -16.87
CA PRO A 104 1.06 -1.00 -17.76
C PRO A 104 -0.21 -1.37 -16.96
N PRO A 105 -1.38 -1.37 -17.60
CA PRO A 105 -2.59 -1.94 -17.02
C PRO A 105 -2.41 -3.43 -16.67
N PRO A 106 -3.03 -3.92 -15.58
CA PRO A 106 -3.85 -3.16 -14.64
C PRO A 106 -3.01 -2.29 -13.70
N ARG A 107 -3.48 -1.06 -13.45
CA ARG A 107 -2.85 -0.18 -12.45
C ARG A 107 -3.10 -0.73 -11.05
N TRP A 108 -2.03 -1.16 -10.37
CA TRP A 108 -2.09 -1.71 -9.02
C TRP A 108 -2.84 -0.75 -8.08
N ILE A 109 -2.29 0.43 -7.81
CA ILE A 109 -2.86 1.42 -6.88
C ILE A 109 -4.33 1.82 -7.16
N TRP A 110 -4.78 1.71 -8.41
CA TRP A 110 -6.14 2.07 -8.85
C TRP A 110 -6.87 0.81 -9.38
N ARG A 111 -6.80 -0.30 -8.64
CA ARG A 111 -7.24 -1.61 -9.15
C ARG A 111 -8.73 -1.65 -9.54
N GLY A 112 -9.02 -2.22 -10.71
CA GLY A 112 -10.37 -2.52 -11.15
C GLY A 112 -11.21 -1.28 -11.40
N THR A 113 -12.49 -1.32 -11.01
CA THR A 113 -13.44 -0.22 -11.23
C THR A 113 -13.10 1.04 -10.43
N ALA A 114 -12.23 0.93 -9.41
CA ALA A 114 -11.76 2.07 -8.63
C ALA A 114 -11.11 3.15 -9.50
N ILE A 115 -10.43 2.77 -10.59
CA ILE A 115 -9.75 3.70 -11.49
C ILE A 115 -10.68 4.79 -12.03
N CYS A 116 -11.95 4.46 -12.27
CA CYS A 116 -12.94 5.40 -12.79
C CYS A 116 -13.28 6.53 -11.80
N GLY A 117 -13.02 6.31 -10.50
CA GLY A 117 -13.30 7.28 -9.44
C GLY A 117 -12.08 8.10 -9.02
N VAL A 118 -10.91 7.92 -9.65
CA VAL A 118 -9.66 8.60 -9.27
C VAL A 118 -9.44 9.81 -10.19
N PRO A 119 -9.48 11.06 -9.66
CA PRO A 119 -9.18 12.24 -10.46
C PRO A 119 -7.72 12.29 -10.91
N GLY A 120 -7.47 12.92 -12.07
CA GLY A 120 -6.13 13.13 -12.60
C GLY A 120 -5.20 13.85 -11.62
N GLU A 121 -5.71 14.80 -10.83
CA GLU A 121 -4.98 15.54 -9.79
C GLU A 121 -4.39 14.62 -8.71
N VAL A 122 -5.12 13.56 -8.34
CA VAL A 122 -4.67 12.59 -7.34
C VAL A 122 -3.51 11.76 -7.88
N SER A 123 -3.59 11.34 -9.15
CA SER A 123 -2.48 10.65 -9.84
C SER A 123 -1.25 11.56 -9.98
N LYS A 124 -1.43 12.83 -10.34
CA LYS A 124 -0.35 13.83 -10.40
C LYS A 124 0.28 14.09 -9.02
N ALA A 125 -0.51 14.06 -7.96
CA ALA A 125 -0.01 14.26 -6.60
C ALA A 125 0.93 13.12 -6.15
N MET A 126 0.62 11.88 -6.54
CA MET A 126 1.53 10.75 -6.33
C MET A 126 2.88 10.96 -7.02
N LEU A 127 2.87 11.40 -8.29
CA LEU A 127 4.10 11.72 -9.03
C LEU A 127 4.93 12.80 -8.35
N ARG A 128 4.28 13.86 -7.88
CA ARG A 128 4.93 14.97 -7.17
C ARG A 128 5.46 14.56 -5.79
N GLY A 129 4.72 13.73 -5.05
CA GLY A 129 5.11 13.24 -3.74
C GLY A 129 6.32 12.30 -3.80
N TRP A 130 6.34 11.41 -4.81
CA TRP A 130 7.40 10.44 -4.97
C TRP A 130 8.45 10.84 -6.02
N HIS A 131 8.11 10.70 -7.31
CA HIS A 131 9.06 10.82 -8.42
C HIS A 131 9.78 12.18 -8.44
N GLY A 132 9.04 13.27 -8.20
CA GLY A 132 9.59 14.62 -8.16
C GLY A 132 10.63 14.88 -7.06
N ASN A 133 10.74 14.03 -6.05
CA ASN A 133 11.68 14.21 -4.93
C ASN A 133 12.92 13.32 -5.03
N ASN A 134 13.01 12.46 -6.06
CA ASN A 134 14.11 11.51 -6.17
C ASN A 134 15.46 12.19 -6.41
N GLY A 135 15.52 13.26 -7.22
CA GLY A 135 16.75 14.03 -7.41
C GLY A 135 17.29 14.62 -6.11
N ILE A 136 16.42 15.29 -5.35
CA ILE A 136 16.77 15.85 -4.04
C ILE A 136 17.25 14.78 -3.06
N ALA A 137 16.56 13.64 -3.00
CA ALA A 137 16.94 12.54 -2.11
C ALA A 137 18.30 11.91 -2.47
N LEU A 138 18.69 11.96 -3.75
CA LEU A 138 19.99 11.51 -4.24
C LEU A 138 21.10 12.57 -4.10
N GLY A 139 20.78 13.79 -3.66
CA GLY A 139 21.72 14.92 -3.68
C GLY A 139 21.99 15.44 -5.10
N HIS A 140 21.12 15.13 -6.06
CA HIS A 140 21.25 15.47 -7.48
C HIS A 140 20.06 16.32 -7.95
N PRO A 141 20.05 17.64 -7.64
CA PRO A 141 18.87 18.48 -7.81
C PRO A 141 18.50 18.75 -9.28
N SER A 142 19.35 18.41 -10.24
CA SER A 142 19.06 18.48 -11.67
C SER A 142 18.23 17.29 -12.17
N LEU A 143 17.98 16.26 -11.37
CA LEU A 143 17.16 15.12 -11.77
C LEU A 143 15.66 15.42 -11.59
N GLY A 144 14.91 15.33 -12.69
CA GLY A 144 13.45 15.46 -12.72
C GLY A 144 12.75 14.24 -13.29
N PHE A 145 11.42 14.24 -13.23
CA PHE A 145 10.56 13.21 -13.84
C PHE A 145 9.61 13.84 -14.86
N VAL A 146 9.58 13.28 -16.07
CA VAL A 146 8.68 13.69 -17.14
C VAL A 146 7.60 12.63 -17.29
N CYS A 147 6.35 12.97 -17.00
CA CYS A 147 5.21 12.09 -17.19
C CYS A 147 4.61 12.28 -18.59
N THR A 148 4.48 11.19 -19.35
CA THR A 148 3.97 11.19 -20.72
C THR A 148 2.55 10.66 -20.81
N LYS A 149 2.18 9.67 -19.98
CA LYS A 149 0.84 9.07 -19.97
C LYS A 149 0.30 8.90 -18.56
N GLN A 150 -1.02 8.98 -18.39
CA GLN A 150 -1.73 8.65 -17.16
C GLN A 150 -2.92 7.73 -17.42
N SER A 151 -2.97 6.59 -16.72
CA SER A 151 -4.09 5.63 -16.87
C SER A 151 -5.44 6.21 -16.48
N VAL A 152 -5.49 7.08 -15.47
CA VAL A 152 -6.74 7.72 -15.02
C VAL A 152 -7.31 8.72 -16.04
N ASP A 153 -6.48 9.16 -17.00
CA ASP A 153 -6.90 10.01 -18.12
C ASP A 153 -7.31 9.16 -19.35
N GLY A 154 -7.41 7.83 -19.20
CA GLY A 154 -7.79 6.90 -20.28
C GLY A 154 -6.63 6.42 -21.16
N GLN A 155 -5.38 6.70 -20.79
CA GLN A 155 -4.20 6.23 -21.53
C GLN A 155 -3.78 4.82 -21.11
N ASP A 156 -3.00 4.14 -21.94
CA ASP A 156 -2.62 2.73 -21.82
C ASP A 156 -1.54 2.44 -20.76
N GLY A 157 -1.46 3.26 -19.71
CA GLY A 157 -0.49 3.14 -18.63
C GLY A 157 -0.19 4.48 -17.94
N LEU A 158 0.53 4.42 -16.83
CA LEU A 158 1.33 5.56 -16.40
C LEU A 158 2.71 5.39 -17.00
N GLU A 159 3.17 6.39 -17.73
CA GLU A 159 4.44 6.33 -18.43
C GLU A 159 5.21 7.62 -18.16
N GLY A 160 6.52 7.50 -18.06
CA GLY A 160 7.40 8.64 -17.94
C GLY A 160 8.86 8.25 -17.85
N TYR A 161 9.73 9.25 -17.75
CA TYR A 161 11.16 9.05 -17.64
C TYR A 161 11.78 9.99 -16.63
N TYR A 162 12.86 9.52 -16.01
CA TYR A 162 13.78 10.37 -15.31
C TYR A 162 14.73 11.02 -16.29
N PHE A 163 14.99 12.31 -16.09
CA PHE A 163 15.96 13.06 -16.89
C PHE A 163 16.85 13.91 -16.00
N ASP A 164 18.15 13.78 -16.20
CA ASP A 164 19.16 14.59 -15.55
C ASP A 164 19.50 15.82 -16.41
N TYR A 165 19.07 17.01 -15.98
CA TYR A 165 19.26 18.28 -16.68
C TYR A 165 20.65 18.89 -16.40
N ASP A 166 21.04 19.92 -17.17
CA ASP A 166 22.32 20.63 -16.96
C ASP A 166 22.25 21.72 -15.87
N HIS A 167 21.10 21.83 -15.18
CA HIS A 167 20.88 22.81 -14.12
C HIS A 167 20.00 22.21 -13.01
N PRO A 168 20.13 22.68 -11.76
CA PRO A 168 19.23 22.33 -10.67
C PRO A 168 17.77 22.71 -10.99
N LEU A 169 16.82 21.86 -10.61
CA LEU A 169 15.40 22.06 -10.85
C LEU A 169 14.70 22.70 -9.64
N GLU A 170 13.93 23.75 -9.92
CA GLU A 170 12.97 24.32 -8.98
C GLU A 170 11.82 23.34 -8.68
N PRO A 171 11.12 23.48 -7.54
CA PRO A 171 10.07 22.53 -7.13
C PRO A 171 9.00 22.23 -8.19
N ASP A 172 8.60 23.22 -8.98
CA ASP A 172 7.61 23.10 -10.06
C ASP A 172 8.18 22.45 -11.33
N GLN A 173 9.50 22.44 -11.51
CA GLN A 173 10.18 21.82 -12.65
C GLN A 173 10.49 20.33 -12.44
N ARG A 174 10.44 19.85 -11.19
CA ARG A 174 10.78 18.45 -10.85
C ARG A 174 9.83 17.41 -11.43
N VAL A 175 8.59 17.79 -11.70
CA VAL A 175 7.62 16.95 -12.42
C VAL A 175 6.96 17.75 -13.52
N VAL A 176 7.20 17.35 -14.77
CA VAL A 176 6.59 17.97 -15.95
C VAL A 176 5.76 16.96 -16.73
N PHE A 177 4.78 17.45 -17.49
CA PHE A 177 3.86 16.61 -18.27
C PHE A 177 4.08 16.84 -19.76
N ALA A 178 4.50 15.81 -20.49
CA ALA A 178 4.82 15.87 -21.91
C ALA A 178 4.08 14.78 -22.69
N ARG A 179 2.76 14.98 -22.89
CA ARG A 179 1.85 13.97 -23.48
C ARG A 179 2.13 13.59 -24.93
N HIS A 180 3.00 14.33 -25.60
CA HIS A 180 3.39 14.12 -26.99
C HIS A 180 4.60 13.18 -27.14
N LEU A 181 5.23 12.79 -26.03
CA LEU A 181 6.36 11.87 -26.01
C LEU A 181 5.88 10.46 -25.68
N GLU A 182 6.64 9.46 -26.13
CA GLU A 182 6.34 8.05 -25.92
C GLU A 182 7.61 7.28 -25.58
N ALA A 183 7.46 6.30 -24.69
CA ALA A 183 8.57 5.44 -24.29
C ALA A 183 8.98 4.47 -25.43
N PRO A 184 10.26 4.06 -25.49
CA PRO A 184 10.67 2.97 -26.40
C PRO A 184 9.99 1.65 -26.02
N LEU A 185 9.96 0.68 -26.94
CA LEU A 185 9.43 -0.64 -26.67
C LEU A 185 10.22 -1.35 -25.56
N PHE A 186 9.50 -1.97 -24.62
CA PHE A 186 10.10 -2.74 -23.54
C PHE A 186 10.62 -4.10 -24.03
N ASP A 187 11.88 -4.41 -23.73
CA ASP A 187 12.49 -5.73 -23.94
C ASP A 187 12.74 -6.41 -22.58
N PRO A 188 11.94 -7.43 -22.20
CA PRO A 188 12.12 -8.15 -20.96
C PRO A 188 13.49 -8.82 -20.79
N ALA A 189 14.18 -9.15 -21.89
CA ALA A 189 15.49 -9.79 -21.84
C ALA A 189 16.61 -8.83 -21.41
N GLN A 190 16.40 -7.52 -21.57
CA GLN A 190 17.33 -6.47 -21.14
C GLN A 190 17.00 -5.93 -19.73
N ALA A 191 15.87 -6.34 -19.16
CA ALA A 191 15.45 -5.89 -17.84
C ALA A 191 16.31 -6.51 -16.73
N PRO A 192 16.68 -5.73 -15.70
CA PRO A 192 17.48 -6.25 -14.60
C PRO A 192 16.69 -7.27 -13.78
N ALA A 193 17.33 -8.36 -13.37
CA ALA A 193 16.73 -9.34 -12.48
C ALA A 193 17.06 -9.04 -11.02
N LEU A 194 16.17 -9.42 -10.09
CA LEU A 194 16.54 -9.48 -8.68
C LEU A 194 17.57 -10.59 -8.46
N PRO A 195 18.59 -10.38 -7.60
CA PRO A 195 19.52 -11.45 -7.25
C PRO A 195 18.78 -12.55 -6.50
N VAL A 196 18.52 -13.69 -7.15
CA VAL A 196 17.68 -14.80 -6.67
C VAL A 196 18.15 -15.31 -5.30
N GLU A 197 19.47 -15.40 -5.09
CA GLU A 197 20.07 -15.84 -3.83
C GLU A 197 19.67 -14.97 -2.63
N SER A 198 19.45 -13.67 -2.86
CA SER A 198 19.07 -12.70 -1.82
C SER A 198 17.55 -12.56 -1.62
N TRP A 199 16.74 -13.11 -2.53
CA TRP A 199 15.28 -13.02 -2.54
C TRP A 199 14.60 -14.39 -2.72
N PRO A 200 14.79 -15.34 -1.78
CA PRO A 200 14.10 -16.61 -1.86
C PRO A 200 12.58 -16.44 -1.74
N ARG A 201 11.80 -17.37 -2.34
CA ARG A 201 10.33 -17.32 -2.38
C ARG A 201 9.66 -16.98 -1.03
N PRO A 202 10.04 -17.56 0.12
CA PRO A 202 9.42 -17.20 1.41
C PRO A 202 9.61 -15.72 1.79
N ARG A 203 10.76 -15.13 1.44
CA ARG A 203 11.04 -13.71 1.66
C ARG A 203 10.21 -12.84 0.71
N LEU A 204 10.04 -13.25 -0.54
CA LEU A 204 9.22 -12.54 -1.54
C LEU A 204 7.75 -12.51 -1.15
N GLU A 205 7.15 -13.64 -0.76
CA GLU A 205 5.73 -13.70 -0.38
C GLU A 205 5.44 -12.87 0.88
N LYS A 206 6.36 -12.88 1.86
CA LYS A 206 6.25 -12.00 3.04
C LYS A 206 6.43 -10.53 2.66
N ALA A 207 7.34 -10.24 1.73
CA ALA A 207 7.56 -8.88 1.23
C ALA A 207 6.35 -8.37 0.43
N TYR A 208 5.69 -9.21 -0.35
CA TYR A 208 4.45 -8.88 -1.07
C TYR A 208 3.35 -8.42 -0.11
N ARG A 209 3.10 -9.18 0.97
CA ARG A 209 2.17 -8.78 2.03
C ARG A 209 2.60 -7.46 2.69
N ASN A 210 3.86 -7.35 3.08
CA ASN A 210 4.37 -6.16 3.76
C ASN A 210 4.28 -4.92 2.86
N TYR A 211 4.51 -5.07 1.55
CA TYR A 211 4.42 -4.00 0.57
C TYR A 211 3.00 -3.40 0.54
N ALA A 212 1.96 -4.24 0.49
CA ALA A 212 0.58 -3.76 0.54
C ALA A 212 0.22 -3.13 1.90
N MET A 213 0.65 -3.74 3.00
CA MET A 213 0.44 -3.22 4.35
C MET A 213 1.11 -1.85 4.57
N GLU A 214 2.28 -1.62 3.97
CA GLU A 214 3.06 -0.39 4.11
C GLU A 214 2.26 0.86 3.69
N TYR A 215 1.40 0.73 2.68
CA TYR A 215 0.53 1.83 2.25
C TYR A 215 -0.45 2.25 3.35
N VAL A 216 -1.11 1.30 4.01
CA VAL A 216 -2.02 1.62 5.11
C VAL A 216 -1.26 2.09 6.35
N ARG A 217 -0.09 1.48 6.62
CA ARG A 217 0.83 1.89 7.69
C ARG A 217 1.23 3.36 7.58
N THR A 218 1.42 3.87 6.37
CA THR A 218 1.72 5.29 6.13
C THR A 218 0.45 6.14 6.10
N ALA A 219 -0.58 5.65 5.42
CA ALA A 219 -1.82 6.38 5.16
C ALA A 219 -2.58 6.76 6.43
N ALA A 220 -2.69 5.85 7.40
CA ALA A 220 -3.49 6.14 8.59
C ALA A 220 -2.91 7.31 9.42
N PRO A 221 -1.61 7.35 9.76
CA PRO A 221 -0.99 8.52 10.38
C PRO A 221 -1.13 9.80 9.55
N VAL A 222 -0.89 9.73 8.23
CA VAL A 222 -1.01 10.90 7.35
C VAL A 222 -2.43 11.46 7.34
N ALA A 223 -3.46 10.60 7.30
CA ALA A 223 -4.85 11.05 7.39
C ALA A 223 -5.12 11.80 8.69
N VAL A 224 -4.63 11.28 9.83
CA VAL A 224 -4.78 11.95 11.14
C VAL A 224 -4.03 13.27 11.21
N GLN A 225 -2.83 13.34 10.62
CA GLN A 225 -2.03 14.57 10.59
C GLN A 225 -2.68 15.67 9.75
N LEU A 226 -3.29 15.31 8.61
CA LEU A 226 -3.92 16.28 7.71
C LEU A 226 -5.30 16.73 8.18
N PHE A 227 -6.13 15.80 8.66
CA PHE A 227 -7.54 16.08 8.94
C PHE A 227 -7.85 16.18 10.44
N GLY A 228 -6.85 15.97 11.30
CA GLY A 228 -7.04 15.87 12.73
C GLY A 228 -7.72 14.55 13.15
N PRO A 229 -7.67 14.22 14.46
CA PRO A 229 -8.08 12.90 14.95
C PRO A 229 -9.59 12.63 14.82
N VAL A 230 -10.44 13.66 14.85
CA VAL A 230 -11.90 13.50 14.78
C VAL A 230 -12.33 13.10 13.37
N ASP A 231 -12.00 13.91 12.37
CA ASP A 231 -12.42 13.66 10.98
C ASP A 231 -11.71 12.44 10.40
N ALA A 232 -10.41 12.27 10.67
CA ALA A 232 -9.67 11.09 10.24
C ALA A 232 -10.26 9.81 10.84
N SER A 233 -10.70 9.82 12.11
CA SER A 233 -11.34 8.67 12.74
C SER A 233 -12.58 8.21 11.98
N TYR A 234 -13.45 9.16 11.60
CA TYR A 234 -14.64 8.87 10.80
C TYR A 234 -14.28 8.28 9.44
N LEU A 235 -13.34 8.91 8.73
CA LEU A 235 -12.94 8.49 7.38
C LEU A 235 -12.30 7.10 7.40
N LEU A 236 -11.35 6.87 8.30
CA LEU A 236 -10.66 5.59 8.47
C LEU A 236 -11.62 4.46 8.82
N GLN A 237 -12.52 4.68 9.80
CA GLN A 237 -13.50 3.65 10.18
C GLN A 237 -14.48 3.35 9.06
N LEU A 238 -15.00 4.39 8.38
CA LEU A 238 -15.92 4.20 7.27
C LEU A 238 -15.26 3.40 6.14
N THR A 239 -14.04 3.76 5.75
CA THR A 239 -13.28 3.02 4.73
C THR A 239 -13.09 1.56 5.15
N GLY A 240 -12.58 1.32 6.37
CA GLY A 240 -12.38 -0.03 6.87
C GLY A 240 -13.67 -0.85 6.80
N LYS A 241 -14.79 -0.28 7.24
CA LYS A 241 -16.09 -0.95 7.23
C LYS A 241 -16.59 -1.29 5.84
N LEU A 242 -16.50 -0.36 4.89
CA LEU A 242 -16.90 -0.60 3.51
C LEU A 242 -16.06 -1.71 2.87
N ILE A 243 -14.74 -1.68 3.06
CA ILE A 243 -13.84 -2.70 2.53
C ILE A 243 -14.09 -4.05 3.21
N GLY A 244 -14.18 -4.09 4.53
CA GLY A 244 -14.47 -5.31 5.28
C GLY A 244 -15.76 -5.99 4.82
N MET A 245 -16.83 -5.22 4.57
CA MET A 245 -18.09 -5.77 4.05
C MET A 245 -17.96 -6.40 2.66
N GLN A 246 -17.06 -5.88 1.81
CA GLN A 246 -16.85 -6.41 0.45
C GLN A 246 -15.86 -7.57 0.42
N SER A 247 -14.99 -7.70 1.42
CA SER A 247 -13.85 -8.62 1.36
C SER A 247 -14.09 -9.99 2.01
N TYR A 248 -15.16 -10.19 2.79
CA TYR A 248 -15.31 -11.43 3.57
C TYR A 248 -15.25 -12.70 2.72
N ASP A 249 -16.03 -12.77 1.65
CA ASP A 249 -16.18 -13.99 0.84
C ASP A 249 -14.90 -14.37 0.09
N GLU A 250 -14.05 -13.39 -0.23
CA GLU A 250 -12.74 -13.59 -0.86
C GLU A 250 -11.66 -13.92 0.19
N LEU A 251 -11.74 -13.28 1.36
CA LEU A 251 -10.76 -13.39 2.45
C LEU A 251 -10.87 -14.74 3.20
N ALA A 252 -12.09 -15.16 3.51
CA ALA A 252 -12.37 -16.32 4.35
C ALA A 252 -11.72 -17.63 3.84
N PRO A 253 -11.89 -18.02 2.55
CA PRO A 253 -11.21 -19.20 2.00
C PRO A 253 -9.68 -19.08 2.02
N GLY A 254 -9.16 -17.87 1.78
CA GLY A 254 -7.72 -17.60 1.77
C GLY A 254 -7.07 -17.71 3.15
N LEU A 255 -7.84 -17.42 4.21
CA LEU A 255 -7.42 -17.63 5.60
C LEU A 255 -7.64 -19.06 6.10
N GLY A 256 -8.55 -19.80 5.46
CA GLY A 256 -8.94 -21.16 5.82
C GLY A 256 -10.11 -21.24 6.80
N GLU A 257 -10.85 -20.15 7.00
CA GLU A 257 -11.95 -20.03 7.97
C GLU A 257 -13.20 -19.53 7.26
N THR A 258 -14.18 -20.40 7.02
CA THR A 258 -15.39 -20.07 6.24
C THR A 258 -16.69 -20.08 7.07
N GLY A 259 -16.57 -20.33 8.38
CA GLY A 259 -17.72 -20.36 9.29
C GLY A 259 -18.44 -19.02 9.36
N ARG A 260 -19.79 -19.03 9.30
CA ARG A 260 -20.65 -17.83 9.28
C ARG A 260 -21.39 -17.57 10.59
N ASP A 261 -20.84 -18.06 11.69
CA ASP A 261 -21.29 -17.82 13.07
C ASP A 261 -20.23 -17.06 13.86
N ALA A 262 -20.53 -16.66 15.10
CA ALA A 262 -19.60 -15.92 15.95
C ALA A 262 -18.28 -16.67 16.16
N ALA A 263 -18.32 -17.99 16.30
CA ALA A 263 -17.14 -18.84 16.46
C ALA A 263 -16.27 -18.86 15.20
N GLY A 264 -16.88 -19.02 14.03
CA GLY A 264 -16.22 -18.96 12.73
C GLY A 264 -15.60 -17.59 12.48
N PHE A 265 -16.32 -16.51 12.79
CA PHE A 265 -15.79 -15.16 12.70
C PHE A 265 -14.60 -14.93 13.64
N ALA A 266 -14.68 -15.38 14.89
CA ALA A 266 -13.59 -15.24 15.85
C ALA A 266 -12.32 -15.96 15.37
N ARG A 267 -12.44 -17.17 14.80
CA ARG A 267 -11.31 -17.88 14.19
C ARG A 267 -10.77 -17.15 12.94
N LEU A 268 -11.65 -16.63 12.09
CA LEU A 268 -11.25 -15.83 10.93
C LEU A 268 -10.46 -14.58 11.36
N LEU A 269 -10.94 -13.85 12.38
CA LEU A 269 -10.26 -12.68 12.91
C LEU A 269 -8.89 -13.06 13.51
N GLN A 270 -8.81 -14.17 14.24
CA GLN A 270 -7.53 -14.69 14.75
C GLN A 270 -6.57 -15.00 13.59
N ALA A 271 -7.04 -15.69 12.55
CA ALA A 271 -6.23 -16.03 11.38
C ALA A 271 -5.76 -14.78 10.62
N LEU A 272 -6.61 -13.76 10.50
CA LEU A 272 -6.28 -12.47 9.88
C LEU A 272 -5.17 -11.74 10.66
N LEU A 273 -5.35 -11.57 11.97
CA LEU A 273 -4.40 -10.90 12.85
C LEU A 273 -3.05 -11.64 12.91
N ALA A 274 -3.07 -12.97 12.97
CA ALA A 274 -1.85 -13.77 12.86
C ALA A 274 -1.17 -13.62 11.49
N ALA A 275 -1.94 -13.63 10.40
CA ALA A 275 -1.41 -13.52 9.03
C ALA A 275 -0.80 -12.16 8.71
N GLN A 276 -1.25 -11.06 9.34
CA GLN A 276 -0.58 -9.75 9.24
C GLN A 276 0.71 -9.68 10.06
N GLY A 277 0.86 -10.54 11.07
CA GLY A 277 2.09 -10.70 11.86
C GLY A 277 1.92 -10.48 13.35
N ASP A 278 0.69 -10.39 13.86
CA ASP A 278 0.42 -10.19 15.27
C ASP A 278 0.42 -11.50 16.06
N ASP A 279 0.72 -11.38 17.34
CA ASP A 279 0.50 -12.44 18.32
C ASP A 279 -0.91 -12.27 18.91
N VAL A 280 -1.75 -13.31 18.75
CA VAL A 280 -3.17 -13.26 19.08
C VAL A 280 -3.66 -14.56 19.72
N GLY A 281 -4.18 -14.44 20.95
CA GLY A 281 -4.86 -15.53 21.65
C GLY A 281 -6.38 -15.41 21.52
N LEU A 282 -7.06 -16.53 21.30
CA LEU A 282 -8.53 -16.63 21.24
C LEU A 282 -9.04 -17.35 22.50
N HIS A 283 -10.04 -16.77 23.17
CA HIS A 283 -10.66 -17.32 24.38
C HIS A 283 -12.17 -17.39 24.22
N ASP A 284 -12.76 -18.53 24.58
CA ASP A 284 -14.21 -18.70 24.67
C ASP A 284 -14.68 -18.22 26.06
N THR A 285 -15.64 -17.29 26.09
CA THR A 285 -16.19 -16.70 27.31
C THR A 285 -17.49 -17.35 27.76
N GLY A 286 -18.00 -18.32 27.00
CA GLY A 286 -19.31 -18.98 27.19
C GLY A 286 -20.49 -18.18 26.62
N ASP A 287 -20.38 -16.85 26.56
CA ASP A 287 -21.34 -15.94 25.92
C ASP A 287 -20.81 -15.35 24.59
N GLY A 288 -19.61 -15.76 24.16
CA GLY A 288 -18.94 -15.29 22.96
C GLY A 288 -17.46 -15.62 22.94
N PHE A 289 -16.69 -14.81 22.21
CA PHE A 289 -15.26 -14.98 22.06
C PHE A 289 -14.51 -13.68 22.28
N ASP A 290 -13.38 -13.74 22.98
CA ASP A 290 -12.47 -12.61 23.14
C ASP A 290 -11.10 -12.94 22.54
N LEU A 291 -10.58 -12.03 21.72
CA LEU A 291 -9.25 -12.11 21.13
C LEU A 291 -8.32 -11.10 21.80
N ARG A 292 -7.20 -11.59 22.34
CA ARG A 292 -6.14 -10.76 22.92
C ARG A 292 -5.01 -10.63 21.91
N GLN A 293 -4.93 -9.49 21.24
CA GLN A 293 -3.89 -9.12 20.29
C GLN A 293 -2.78 -8.36 21.05
N ALA A 294 -1.61 -8.98 21.21
CA ALA A 294 -0.54 -8.44 22.06
C ALA A 294 -0.03 -7.08 21.56
N ARG A 295 0.06 -6.92 20.24
CA ARG A 295 0.50 -5.70 19.56
C ARG A 295 -0.14 -5.60 18.18
N TRP A 296 -0.14 -4.39 17.64
CA TRP A 296 -0.52 -4.16 16.26
C TRP A 296 0.73 -3.90 15.40
N THR A 297 1.22 -4.95 14.74
CA THR A 297 2.44 -4.95 13.93
C THR A 297 2.40 -3.90 12.83
N LEU A 298 1.20 -3.58 12.31
CA LEU A 298 1.06 -2.58 11.24
C LEU A 298 1.61 -1.21 11.65
N LEU A 299 1.40 -0.75 12.89
CA LEU A 299 1.89 0.55 13.36
C LEU A 299 3.05 0.45 14.37
N ASP A 300 3.53 -0.76 14.66
CA ASP A 300 4.66 -0.97 15.58
C ASP A 300 5.88 -0.14 15.15
N GLY A 301 6.48 0.59 16.09
CA GLY A 301 7.62 1.48 15.85
C GLY A 301 7.32 2.82 15.16
N ILE A 302 6.05 3.21 14.94
CA ILE A 302 5.71 4.55 14.44
C ILE A 302 5.51 5.51 15.62
N GLY A 303 6.52 6.33 15.91
CA GLY A 303 6.49 7.24 17.07
C GLY A 303 5.47 8.38 16.97
N ASP A 304 5.07 8.77 15.76
CA ASP A 304 4.09 9.83 15.50
C ASP A 304 2.67 9.30 15.23
N ALA A 305 2.42 8.00 15.45
CA ALA A 305 1.10 7.41 15.24
C ALA A 305 0.13 7.81 16.35
N HIS A 306 -0.85 8.64 16.01
CA HIS A 306 -1.94 8.98 16.92
C HIS A 306 -2.86 7.75 17.15
N PRO A 307 -3.44 7.55 18.35
CA PRO A 307 -4.29 6.39 18.63
C PRO A 307 -5.51 6.24 17.69
N ALA A 308 -6.01 7.34 17.12
CA ALA A 308 -7.05 7.36 16.09
C ALA A 308 -6.74 6.51 14.84
N CYS A 309 -5.48 6.16 14.58
CA CYS A 309 -5.15 5.28 13.45
C CYS A 309 -5.81 3.90 13.56
N ILE A 310 -6.13 3.43 14.78
CA ILE A 310 -6.78 2.13 15.01
C ILE A 310 -8.17 2.03 14.36
N ARG A 311 -8.82 3.17 14.09
CA ARG A 311 -10.17 3.22 13.53
C ARG A 311 -10.30 2.48 12.20
N ILE A 312 -9.23 2.41 11.40
CA ILE A 312 -9.26 1.64 10.15
C ILE A 312 -9.40 0.14 10.41
N LEU A 313 -8.70 -0.39 11.42
CA LEU A 313 -8.79 -1.80 11.80
C LEU A 313 -10.14 -2.10 12.45
N GLU A 314 -10.64 -1.21 13.32
CA GLU A 314 -11.98 -1.36 13.90
C GLU A 314 -13.06 -1.39 12.81
N GLY A 315 -13.02 -0.45 11.88
CA GLY A 315 -13.92 -0.44 10.73
C GLY A 315 -13.82 -1.75 9.93
N LEU A 316 -12.60 -2.20 9.63
CA LEU A 316 -12.36 -3.43 8.87
C LEU A 316 -12.98 -4.66 9.55
N VAL A 317 -12.77 -4.80 10.87
CA VAL A 317 -13.33 -5.88 11.68
C VAL A 317 -14.86 -5.80 11.73
N GLU A 318 -15.44 -4.60 11.93
CA GLU A 318 -16.88 -4.40 11.89
C GLU A 318 -17.50 -4.79 10.55
N GLY A 319 -16.84 -4.41 9.45
CA GLY A 319 -17.31 -4.71 8.10
C GLY A 319 -17.28 -6.21 7.80
N LEU A 320 -16.17 -6.88 8.15
CA LEU A 320 -16.03 -8.33 8.01
C LEU A 320 -17.08 -9.07 8.85
N ALA A 321 -17.35 -8.62 10.09
CA ALA A 321 -18.37 -9.21 10.95
C ALA A 321 -19.77 -9.09 10.34
N ALA A 322 -20.10 -7.91 9.81
CA ALA A 322 -21.39 -7.66 9.16
C ALA A 322 -21.61 -8.52 7.92
N ALA A 323 -20.55 -8.80 7.14
CA ALA A 323 -20.61 -9.69 5.97
C ALA A 323 -20.61 -11.18 6.36
N CYS A 324 -19.96 -11.54 7.47
CA CYS A 324 -20.00 -12.90 8.01
C CYS A 324 -21.43 -13.31 8.40
N GLY A 325 -22.11 -12.47 9.18
CA GLY A 325 -23.48 -12.72 9.62
C GLY A 325 -24.14 -11.50 10.25
N ARG A 326 -25.41 -11.26 9.90
CA ARG A 326 -26.17 -10.04 10.28
C ARG A 326 -26.28 -9.75 11.78
N ARG A 327 -26.07 -10.76 12.63
CA ARG A 327 -26.17 -10.65 14.10
C ARG A 327 -24.82 -10.74 14.80
N ILE A 328 -23.73 -10.95 14.04
CA ILE A 328 -22.39 -11.02 14.60
C ILE A 328 -21.91 -9.60 14.84
N THR A 329 -21.46 -9.35 16.05
CA THR A 329 -20.85 -8.08 16.43
C THR A 329 -19.42 -8.32 16.83
N ALA A 330 -18.53 -7.44 16.38
CA ALA A 330 -17.12 -7.46 16.76
C ALA A 330 -16.69 -6.05 17.11
N ARG A 331 -16.14 -5.85 18.30
CA ARG A 331 -15.76 -4.53 18.82
C ARG A 331 -14.42 -4.61 19.53
N LEU A 332 -13.66 -3.51 19.46
CA LEU A 332 -12.51 -3.32 20.31
C LEU A 332 -13.00 -2.91 21.71
N SER A 333 -12.69 -3.71 22.71
CA SER A 333 -13.10 -3.55 24.10
C SER A 333 -12.02 -2.88 24.96
N SER A 334 -10.77 -2.88 24.51
CA SER A 334 -9.67 -2.15 25.15
C SER A 334 -9.73 -0.65 24.83
N GLU A 335 -9.21 0.19 25.72
CA GLU A 335 -9.08 1.63 25.45
C GLU A 335 -8.19 1.91 24.23
N VAL A 336 -8.51 2.99 23.51
CA VAL A 336 -7.74 3.41 22.34
C VAL A 336 -6.31 3.76 22.76
N GLY A 337 -5.33 3.03 22.20
CA GLY A 337 -3.91 3.18 22.56
C GLY A 337 -3.42 2.26 23.68
N ALA A 338 -4.30 1.45 24.27
CA ALA A 338 -3.91 0.41 25.23
C ALA A 338 -3.27 -0.81 24.52
N SER A 339 -2.36 -1.48 25.21
CA SER A 339 -1.83 -2.80 24.85
C SER A 339 -2.05 -3.75 26.03
N PRO A 340 -2.57 -4.97 25.81
CA PRO A 340 -2.99 -5.53 24.51
C PRO A 340 -4.28 -4.90 23.97
N LEU A 341 -4.52 -5.08 22.67
CA LEU A 341 -5.84 -4.85 22.07
C LEU A 341 -6.73 -6.05 22.38
N VAL A 342 -7.95 -5.80 22.85
CA VAL A 342 -8.93 -6.86 23.17
C VAL A 342 -10.14 -6.72 22.27
N TRP A 343 -10.41 -7.73 21.45
CA TRP A 343 -11.59 -7.77 20.57
C TRP A 343 -12.64 -8.70 21.14
N SER A 344 -13.87 -8.24 21.28
CA SER A 344 -15.01 -9.08 21.68
C SER A 344 -15.89 -9.36 20.49
N VAL A 345 -16.11 -10.65 20.21
CA VAL A 345 -17.02 -11.18 19.19
C VAL A 345 -18.22 -11.81 19.88
N ARG A 346 -19.43 -11.39 19.48
CA ARG A 346 -20.72 -11.87 20.00
C ARG A 346 -21.66 -12.22 18.87
#